data_AF-A0A9D3RS56-F1
#
_entry.id   AF-A0A9D3RS56-F1
#
_cell.length_a   1.000
_cell.length_b   1.000
_cell.length_c   1.000
_cell.angle_alpha   90.00
_cell.angle_beta   90.00
_cell.angle_gamma   90.00
#
_symmetry.space_group_name_H-M   'P 1'
#
loop_
_entity.id
_entity.type
_entity.pdbx_description
1 polymer ?
#
loop_
_entity_poly.entity_id
_entity_poly.type
_entity_poly.pdbx_seq_one_letter_code
_entity_poly.pdbx_strand_id
1 'polypeptide(L)'
;IPQKEEYFRKRIRDQNQASRIISHIKSSRSLYIMCHIPVFCWISAAVLETMLGKAKSEDLPKTLTEMYTHFLLIQTNVKNQKYHGADETDSKKMSGSDTEIILKLGKLAFLQLEKGNLIFYEEDLRESGIDVSEASVYSGVCTEIFKEECGLYQEKVYCFVHLSIQEYLAALFVFHSCVNENRNVLRAEESKPHSDRVQLSELHRSAVDQALESKNGHLDLFLRFLLGLSLDSIQTLLGGLLTQTGSRSKSIKNTVQYIKKRIREESSAGRTINLFHCLNELNDSSLVEEIQNSLRSGKLSDKKLEPDQCSALVFVLLMSEEILDEFDLKTYNTSAAGHQRLVPVVRNCRKAILNSCGLTEKSCDIVASALQSSDSP
;
A
#
# COMPACT_ATOMS: atom_id res chain seq x y z
N ILE A 1 3.22 12.89 16.23
CA ILE A 1 3.43 13.63 14.97
C ILE A 1 4.88 14.12 14.80
N PRO A 2 5.58 14.65 15.83
CA PRO A 2 7.03 14.99 15.71
C PRO A 2 7.93 13.81 15.32
N GLN A 3 7.54 12.59 15.72
CA GLN A 3 8.37 11.39 15.61
C GLN A 3 8.75 10.99 14.17
N LYS A 4 7.90 11.23 13.15
CA LYS A 4 8.19 10.77 11.78
C LYS A 4 9.19 11.67 11.05
N GLU A 5 9.06 12.99 11.17
CA GLU A 5 10.07 13.89 10.62
C GLU A 5 11.40 13.74 11.35
N GLU A 6 11.35 13.60 12.68
CA GLU A 6 12.51 13.37 13.51
C GLU A 6 13.24 12.07 13.10
N TYR A 7 12.50 11.02 12.77
CA TYR A 7 13.07 9.79 12.21
C TYR A 7 13.90 10.08 10.94
N PHE A 8 13.33 10.78 9.95
CA PHE A 8 14.04 11.12 8.72
C PHE A 8 15.27 11.99 8.98
N ARG A 9 15.14 13.04 9.81
CA ARG A 9 16.26 13.93 10.18
C ARG A 9 17.40 13.20 10.89
N LYS A 10 17.09 12.21 11.74
CA LYS A 10 18.08 11.38 12.44
C LYS A 10 18.72 10.32 11.54
N ARG A 11 17.93 9.73 10.64
CA ARG A 11 18.37 8.60 9.80
C ARG A 11 19.20 9.04 8.59
N ILE A 12 18.93 10.22 8.04
CA ILE A 12 19.58 10.74 6.83
C ILE A 12 20.65 11.74 7.24
N ARG A 13 21.89 11.50 6.79
CA ARG A 13 23.05 12.33 7.18
C ARG A 13 22.97 13.74 6.59
N ASP A 14 22.63 13.85 5.30
CA ASP A 14 22.46 15.15 4.63
C ASP A 14 21.10 15.77 4.98
N GLN A 15 21.11 16.89 5.72
CA GLN A 15 19.90 17.56 6.16
C GLN A 15 19.11 18.24 5.03
N ASN A 16 19.77 18.61 3.92
CA ASN A 16 19.06 19.09 2.73
C ASN A 16 18.29 17.94 2.07
N GLN A 17 18.91 16.77 1.98
CA GLN A 17 18.26 15.57 1.48
C GLN A 17 17.10 15.14 2.39
N ALA A 18 17.30 15.15 3.72
CA ALA A 18 16.26 14.87 4.69
C ALA A 18 15.05 15.80 4.53
N SER A 19 15.30 17.10 4.35
CA SER A 19 14.25 18.09 4.13
C SER A 19 13.48 17.86 2.83
N ARG A 20 14.17 17.48 1.75
CA ARG A 20 13.52 17.09 0.47
C ARG A 20 12.66 15.83 0.62
N ILE A 21 13.14 14.82 1.35
CA ILE A 21 12.38 13.60 1.64
C ILE A 21 11.12 13.91 2.43
N ILE A 22 11.25 14.71 3.50
CA ILE A 22 10.09 15.12 4.31
C ILE A 22 9.08 15.88 3.46
N SER A 23 9.55 16.80 2.60
CA SER A 23 8.68 17.55 1.69
C SER A 23 7.92 16.63 0.73
N HIS A 24 8.61 15.68 0.10
CA HIS A 24 7.99 14.71 -0.81
C HIS A 24 6.98 13.78 -0.09
N ILE A 25 7.31 13.33 1.12
CA ILE A 25 6.38 12.53 1.92
C ILE A 25 5.15 13.36 2.30
N LYS A 26 5.31 14.65 2.62
CA LYS A 26 4.19 15.54 2.93
C LYS A 26 3.31 15.84 1.72
N SER A 27 3.88 15.93 0.51
CA SER A 27 3.11 16.18 -0.71
C SER A 27 2.24 14.99 -1.11
N SER A 28 2.66 13.75 -0.81
CA SER A 28 1.79 12.57 -0.97
C SER A 28 1.07 12.23 0.34
N ARG A 29 -0.21 12.58 0.41
CA ARG A 29 -1.00 12.37 1.64
C ARG A 29 -1.07 10.90 2.06
N SER A 30 -1.11 10.00 1.08
CA SER A 30 -1.04 8.55 1.30
C SER A 30 0.26 8.17 2.01
N LEU A 31 1.42 8.52 1.44
CA LEU A 31 2.72 8.20 2.04
C LEU A 31 2.89 8.83 3.42
N TYR A 32 2.43 10.07 3.59
CA TYR A 32 2.47 10.78 4.87
C TYR A 32 1.73 10.04 5.98
N ILE A 33 0.55 9.50 5.69
CA ILE A 33 -0.27 8.76 6.66
C ILE A 33 0.36 7.39 6.96
N MET A 34 0.90 6.71 5.94
CA MET A 34 1.52 5.41 6.15
C MET A 34 2.80 5.52 6.98
N CYS A 35 3.56 6.61 6.86
CA CYS A 35 4.71 6.92 7.74
C CYS A 35 4.35 7.14 9.23
N HIS A 36 3.11 6.84 9.66
CA HIS A 36 2.81 6.62 11.08
C HIS A 36 3.30 5.24 11.59
N ILE A 37 3.52 4.27 10.72
CA ILE A 37 4.09 2.96 11.08
C ILE A 37 5.61 2.98 10.80
N PRO A 38 6.47 2.66 11.78
CA PRO A 38 7.92 2.78 11.64
C PRO A 38 8.52 2.04 10.44
N VAL A 39 8.00 0.86 10.08
CA VAL A 39 8.49 0.10 8.91
C VAL A 39 8.32 0.88 7.60
N PHE A 40 7.22 1.63 7.46
CA PHE A 40 6.98 2.45 6.27
C PHE A 40 7.94 3.65 6.24
N CYS A 41 8.25 4.26 7.39
CA CYS A 41 9.31 5.27 7.48
C CYS A 41 10.67 4.71 7.04
N TRP A 42 11.00 3.49 7.47
CA TRP A 42 12.25 2.82 7.10
C TRP A 42 12.33 2.54 5.60
N ILE A 43 11.27 1.98 5.00
CA ILE A 43 11.20 1.72 3.56
C ILE A 43 11.29 3.03 2.77
N SER A 44 10.48 4.04 3.12
CA SER A 44 10.50 5.34 2.44
C SER A 44 11.86 6.03 2.56
N ALA A 45 12.53 5.93 3.70
CA ALA A 45 13.89 6.45 3.86
C ALA A 45 14.86 5.73 2.92
N ALA A 46 14.89 4.40 2.93
CA ALA A 46 15.80 3.61 2.09
C ALA A 46 15.60 3.89 0.59
N VAL A 47 14.34 3.96 0.14
CA VAL A 47 13.99 4.21 -1.25
C VAL A 47 14.32 5.64 -1.67
N LEU A 48 13.81 6.64 -0.94
CA LEU A 48 13.97 8.04 -1.33
C LEU A 48 15.42 8.52 -1.15
N GLU A 49 16.16 8.02 -0.15
CA GLU A 49 17.59 8.31 0.02
C GLU A 49 18.39 7.84 -1.20
N THR A 50 18.06 6.65 -1.72
CA THR A 50 18.73 6.10 -2.91
C THR A 50 18.35 6.83 -4.20
N MET A 51 17.07 7.21 -4.36
CA MET A 51 16.57 7.82 -5.60
C MET A 51 16.89 9.31 -5.73
N LEU A 52 16.86 10.08 -4.64
CA LEU A 52 17.10 11.54 -4.68
C LEU A 52 18.52 11.92 -5.13
N GLY A 53 19.48 11.01 -5.04
CA GLY A 53 20.83 11.21 -5.58
C GLY A 53 20.93 11.01 -7.10
N LYS A 54 19.89 10.47 -7.76
CA LYS A 54 19.95 9.98 -9.15
C LYS A 54 18.77 10.42 -10.04
N ALA A 55 17.62 10.80 -9.47
CA ALA A 55 16.37 11.03 -10.18
C ALA A 55 15.83 12.46 -10.01
N LYS A 56 14.97 12.91 -10.94
CA LYS A 56 14.23 14.17 -10.77
C LYS A 56 13.12 13.98 -9.74
N SER A 57 12.63 15.08 -9.16
CA SER A 57 11.58 15.02 -8.14
C SER A 57 10.26 14.42 -8.64
N GLU A 58 10.00 14.50 -9.95
CA GLU A 58 8.79 13.96 -10.59
C GLU A 58 8.82 12.43 -10.73
N ASP A 59 10.00 11.82 -10.66
CA ASP A 59 10.20 10.36 -10.79
C ASP A 59 10.10 9.63 -9.44
N LEU A 60 9.86 10.36 -8.34
CA LEU A 60 9.84 9.77 -7.01
C LEU A 60 8.52 9.02 -6.76
N PRO A 61 8.57 7.85 -6.10
CA PRO A 61 7.39 7.07 -5.75
C PRO A 61 6.35 7.87 -4.97
N LYS A 62 5.09 7.80 -5.38
CA LYS A 62 3.94 8.44 -4.74
C LYS A 62 2.97 7.43 -4.13
N THR A 63 2.99 6.18 -4.60
CA THR A 63 2.14 5.08 -4.09
C THR A 63 2.94 4.08 -3.25
N LEU A 64 2.26 3.20 -2.49
CA LEU A 64 2.98 2.12 -1.81
C LEU A 64 3.59 1.14 -2.78
N THR A 65 2.87 0.81 -3.84
CA THR A 65 3.35 -0.20 -4.77
C THR A 65 4.62 0.26 -5.46
N GLU A 66 4.72 1.54 -5.80
CA GLU A 66 5.98 2.15 -6.27
C GLU A 66 7.08 2.05 -5.21
N MET A 67 6.80 2.45 -3.97
CA MET A 67 7.77 2.37 -2.86
C MET A 67 8.31 0.95 -2.68
N TYR A 68 7.43 -0.05 -2.62
CA TYR A 68 7.81 -1.46 -2.41
C TYR A 68 8.53 -2.06 -3.62
N THR A 69 8.14 -1.65 -4.83
CA THR A 69 8.85 -2.05 -6.06
C THR A 69 10.28 -1.53 -6.07
N HIS A 70 10.47 -0.25 -5.79
CA HIS A 70 11.83 0.30 -5.67
C HIS A 70 12.61 -0.30 -4.51
N PHE A 71 11.95 -0.57 -3.37
CA PHE A 71 12.58 -1.22 -2.24
C PHE A 71 13.09 -2.62 -2.61
N LEU A 72 12.28 -3.45 -3.28
CA LEU A 72 12.70 -4.77 -3.76
C LEU A 72 13.93 -4.66 -4.67
N LEU A 73 13.89 -3.77 -5.67
CA LEU A 73 15.01 -3.55 -6.60
C LEU A 73 16.29 -3.10 -5.88
N ILE A 74 16.18 -2.23 -4.88
CA ILE A 74 17.31 -1.79 -4.05
C ILE A 74 17.88 -2.97 -3.27
N GLN A 75 17.03 -3.78 -2.63
CA GLN A 75 17.49 -4.93 -1.85
C GLN A 75 18.15 -6.01 -2.72
N THR A 76 17.63 -6.25 -3.93
CA THR A 76 18.28 -7.14 -4.90
C THR A 76 19.67 -6.63 -5.29
N ASN A 77 19.80 -5.32 -5.54
CA ASN A 77 21.10 -4.71 -5.86
C ASN A 77 22.09 -4.81 -4.68
N VAL A 78 21.64 -4.53 -3.46
CA VAL A 78 22.48 -4.66 -2.24
C VAL A 78 22.95 -6.10 -2.05
N LYS A 79 22.07 -7.08 -2.27
CA LYS A 79 22.39 -8.50 -2.24
C LYS A 79 23.44 -8.86 -3.31
N ASN A 80 23.27 -8.38 -4.54
CA ASN A 80 24.22 -8.65 -5.62
C ASN A 80 25.61 -8.07 -5.33
N GLN A 81 25.69 -6.85 -4.81
CA GLN A 81 26.97 -6.24 -4.40
C GLN A 81 27.67 -7.03 -3.28
N LYS A 82 26.90 -7.54 -2.31
CA LYS A 82 27.46 -8.27 -1.15
C LYS A 82 28.03 -9.64 -1.52
N TYR A 83 27.42 -10.35 -2.48
CA TYR A 83 27.75 -11.76 -2.75
C TYR A 83 28.38 -12.02 -4.13
N HIS A 84 28.27 -11.10 -5.10
CA HIS A 84 28.80 -11.29 -6.46
C HIS A 84 29.89 -10.27 -6.86
N GLY A 85 30.23 -9.31 -6.00
CA GLY A 85 31.27 -8.30 -6.27
C GLY A 85 30.78 -7.07 -7.03
N ALA A 86 31.62 -6.03 -7.15
CA ALA A 86 31.26 -4.71 -7.66
C ALA A 86 31.38 -4.52 -9.19
N ASP A 87 31.71 -5.58 -9.94
CA ASP A 87 32.20 -5.50 -11.32
C ASP A 87 31.14 -5.50 -12.43
N GLU A 88 29.90 -5.10 -12.13
CA GLU A 88 28.92 -4.82 -13.19
C GLU A 88 28.51 -3.35 -13.19
N THR A 89 29.19 -2.59 -14.04
CA THR A 89 28.85 -1.24 -14.49
C THR A 89 27.48 -1.15 -15.20
N ASP A 90 26.72 -2.25 -15.29
CA ASP A 90 25.33 -2.35 -15.80
C ASP A 90 24.29 -2.62 -14.68
N SER A 91 24.49 -2.00 -13.52
CA SER A 91 23.75 -2.08 -12.24
C SER A 91 22.23 -1.77 -12.25
N LYS A 92 21.50 -1.93 -13.36
CA LYS A 92 20.05 -1.62 -13.42
C LYS A 92 19.13 -2.80 -13.75
N LYS A 93 19.64 -3.97 -14.14
CA LYS A 93 18.79 -5.10 -14.49
C LYS A 93 18.96 -6.25 -13.51
N MET A 94 17.82 -6.72 -13.01
CA MET A 94 17.71 -7.96 -12.24
C MET A 94 18.21 -9.13 -13.08
N SER A 95 19.05 -9.98 -12.50
CA SER A 95 19.53 -11.19 -13.18
C SER A 95 18.43 -12.27 -13.23
N GLY A 96 18.59 -13.27 -14.11
CA GLY A 96 17.63 -14.38 -14.19
C GLY A 96 17.50 -15.18 -12.89
N SER A 97 18.60 -15.36 -12.17
CA SER A 97 18.60 -16.02 -10.85
C SER A 97 17.92 -15.18 -9.78
N ASP A 98 18.05 -13.84 -9.83
CA ASP A 98 17.30 -12.94 -8.94
C ASP A 98 15.79 -13.01 -9.20
N THR A 99 15.39 -13.08 -10.47
CA THR A 99 13.96 -13.27 -10.82
C THR A 99 13.43 -14.58 -10.25
N GLU A 100 14.17 -15.68 -10.40
CA GLU A 100 13.75 -16.99 -9.93
C GLU A 100 13.54 -17.02 -8.41
N ILE A 101 14.52 -16.52 -7.64
CA ILE A 101 14.43 -16.52 -6.17
C ILE A 101 13.32 -15.59 -5.65
N ILE A 102 13.12 -14.43 -6.29
CA ILE A 102 12.02 -13.51 -5.92
C ILE A 102 10.66 -14.17 -6.17
N LEU A 103 10.49 -14.89 -7.28
CA LEU A 103 9.26 -15.61 -7.56
C LEU A 103 9.02 -16.76 -6.58
N LYS A 104 10.06 -17.50 -6.20
CA LYS A 104 9.98 -18.54 -5.15
C LYS A 104 9.59 -17.94 -3.80
N LEU A 105 10.20 -16.81 -3.41
CA LEU A 105 9.84 -16.06 -2.20
C LEU A 105 8.40 -15.54 -2.26
N GLY A 106 7.94 -15.08 -3.43
CA GLY A 106 6.56 -14.65 -3.66
C GLY A 106 5.55 -15.80 -3.53
N LYS A 107 5.88 -16.98 -4.06
CA LYS A 107 5.09 -18.20 -3.89
C LYS A 107 4.96 -18.56 -2.41
N LEU A 108 6.08 -18.58 -1.68
CA LEU A 108 6.09 -18.82 -0.24
C LEU A 108 5.22 -17.80 0.49
N ALA A 109 5.41 -16.51 0.18
CA ALA A 109 4.66 -15.43 0.80
C ALA A 109 3.15 -15.57 0.60
N PHE A 110 2.72 -15.95 -0.61
CA PHE A 110 1.32 -16.21 -0.93
C PHE A 110 0.76 -17.39 -0.12
N LEU A 111 1.45 -18.54 -0.13
CA LEU A 111 1.01 -19.73 0.61
C LEU A 111 0.90 -19.48 2.12
N GLN A 112 1.86 -18.76 2.70
CA GLN A 112 1.81 -18.42 4.13
C GLN A 112 0.77 -17.35 4.43
N LEU A 113 0.50 -16.41 3.51
CA LEU A 113 -0.57 -15.43 3.66
C LEU A 113 -1.95 -16.10 3.68
N GLU A 114 -2.19 -17.08 2.80
CA GLU A 114 -3.43 -17.87 2.77
C GLU A 114 -3.63 -18.68 4.07
N LYS A 115 -2.55 -19.23 4.62
CA LYS A 115 -2.57 -19.95 5.91
C LYS A 115 -2.71 -19.00 7.11
N GLY A 116 -2.50 -17.69 6.94
CA GLY A 116 -2.44 -16.72 8.03
C GLY A 116 -1.18 -16.80 8.90
N ASN A 117 -0.11 -17.39 8.35
CA ASN A 117 1.15 -17.62 9.05
C ASN A 117 2.13 -16.45 8.86
N LEU A 118 2.74 -16.02 9.97
CA LEU A 118 3.83 -15.03 9.99
C LEU A 118 5.21 -15.67 10.12
N ILE A 119 5.26 -16.88 10.65
CA ILE A 119 6.47 -17.70 10.80
C ILE A 119 6.29 -18.99 10.01
N PHE A 120 7.38 -19.50 9.46
CA PHE A 120 7.42 -20.71 8.65
C PHE A 120 8.73 -21.45 8.85
N TYR A 121 8.79 -22.71 8.42
CA TYR A 121 9.88 -23.63 8.72
C TYR A 121 10.65 -24.03 7.46
N GLU A 122 11.72 -24.82 7.62
CA GLU A 122 12.53 -25.30 6.50
C GLU A 122 11.70 -26.13 5.50
N GLU A 123 10.67 -26.83 5.96
CA GLU A 123 9.74 -27.58 5.12
C GLU A 123 8.97 -26.66 4.17
N ASP A 124 8.51 -25.50 4.65
CA ASP A 124 7.78 -24.53 3.85
C ASP A 124 8.68 -23.90 2.76
N LEU A 125 9.96 -23.67 3.10
CA LEU A 125 10.98 -23.22 2.14
C LEU A 125 11.18 -24.25 1.02
N ARG A 126 11.36 -25.52 1.39
CA ARG A 126 11.54 -26.62 0.45
C ARG A 126 10.31 -26.84 -0.44
N GLU A 127 9.10 -26.74 0.10
CA GLU A 127 7.85 -26.82 -0.68
C GLU A 127 7.72 -25.68 -1.70
N SER A 128 8.31 -24.53 -1.38
CA SER A 128 8.40 -23.38 -2.27
C SER A 128 9.60 -23.44 -3.24
N GLY A 129 10.42 -24.50 -3.15
CA GLY A 129 11.59 -24.70 -4.01
C GLY A 129 12.79 -23.81 -3.66
N ILE A 130 12.84 -23.30 -2.42
CA ILE A 130 13.92 -22.47 -1.90
C ILE A 130 14.88 -23.36 -1.12
N ASP A 131 16.17 -23.32 -1.47
CA ASP A 131 17.19 -23.94 -0.62
C ASP A 131 17.38 -23.10 0.66
N VAL A 132 17.58 -23.76 1.80
CA VAL A 132 17.75 -23.10 3.11
C VAL A 132 18.92 -22.10 3.06
N SER A 133 19.97 -22.44 2.30
CA SER A 133 21.13 -21.55 2.09
C SER A 133 20.77 -20.28 1.30
N GLU A 134 19.81 -20.35 0.38
CA GLU A 134 19.34 -19.23 -0.45
C GLU A 134 18.43 -18.27 0.34
N ALA A 135 17.62 -18.78 1.28
CA ALA A 135 16.75 -17.95 2.12
C ALA A 135 17.53 -16.92 2.94
N SER A 136 18.73 -17.29 3.42
CA SER A 136 19.63 -16.43 4.19
C SER A 136 20.24 -15.28 3.39
N VAL A 137 20.28 -15.40 2.05
CA VAL A 137 20.91 -14.41 1.16
C VAL A 137 20.05 -13.14 1.04
N TYR A 138 18.74 -13.26 1.20
CA TYR A 138 17.77 -12.15 1.11
C TYR A 138 17.39 -11.53 2.48
N SER A 139 18.36 -11.37 3.38
CA SER A 139 18.18 -10.81 4.74
C SER A 139 17.39 -9.48 4.84
N GLY A 140 17.32 -8.69 3.77
CA GLY A 140 16.53 -7.44 3.71
C GLY A 140 15.03 -7.64 3.43
N VAL A 141 14.60 -8.88 3.18
CA VAL A 141 13.25 -9.27 2.75
C VAL A 141 12.74 -10.44 3.61
N CYS A 142 13.57 -11.47 3.79
CA CYS A 142 13.32 -12.67 4.60
C CYS A 142 14.46 -12.84 5.61
N THR A 143 14.15 -13.22 6.85
CA THR A 143 15.14 -13.37 7.91
C THR A 143 15.00 -14.72 8.63
N GLU A 144 16.14 -15.35 8.92
CA GLU A 144 16.24 -16.51 9.80
C GLU A 144 16.21 -16.03 11.26
N ILE A 145 15.36 -16.66 12.06
CA ILE A 145 15.23 -16.45 13.50
C ILE A 145 15.50 -17.80 14.19
N PHE A 146 16.23 -17.76 15.30
CA PHE A 146 16.46 -18.96 16.11
C PHE A 146 15.35 -19.12 17.15
N LYS A 147 14.76 -20.32 17.21
CA LYS A 147 13.89 -20.75 18.31
C LYS A 147 14.66 -21.74 19.18
N GLU A 148 14.90 -21.38 20.44
CA GLU A 148 15.58 -22.25 21.40
C GLU A 148 14.53 -23.10 22.14
N GLU A 149 14.47 -24.40 21.84
CA GLU A 149 13.68 -25.36 22.61
C GLU A 149 14.63 -26.22 23.47
N CYS A 150 14.69 -25.89 24.76
CA CYS A 150 15.38 -26.66 25.81
C CYS A 150 16.82 -27.09 25.47
N GLY A 151 17.73 -26.13 25.23
CA GLY A 151 19.19 -26.26 25.39
C GLY A 151 19.95 -27.28 24.53
N LEU A 152 19.27 -28.14 23.76
CA LEU A 152 19.89 -29.20 22.95
C LEU A 152 19.43 -29.20 21.48
N TYR A 153 18.28 -28.60 21.16
CA TYR A 153 17.78 -28.45 19.78
C TYR A 153 17.46 -26.99 19.49
N GLN A 154 18.19 -26.40 18.54
CA GLN A 154 17.92 -25.07 18.02
C GLN A 154 17.17 -25.23 16.70
N GLU A 155 15.85 -25.08 16.74
CA GLU A 155 15.03 -25.13 15.53
C GLU A 155 15.11 -23.78 14.82
N LYS A 156 15.38 -23.82 13.51
CA LYS A 156 15.40 -22.64 12.67
C LYS A 156 14.00 -22.30 12.23
N VAL A 157 13.57 -21.08 12.50
CA VAL A 157 12.29 -20.55 12.03
C VAL A 157 12.55 -19.33 11.19
N TYR A 158 11.69 -19.07 10.21
CA TYR A 158 11.86 -18.00 9.25
C TYR A 158 10.65 -17.10 9.27
N CYS A 159 10.86 -15.83 8.96
CA CYS A 159 9.78 -14.90 8.69
C CYS A 159 10.19 -13.86 7.64
N PHE A 160 9.21 -13.22 7.03
CA PHE A 160 9.48 -11.98 6.32
C PHE A 160 9.79 -10.87 7.33
N VAL A 161 10.64 -9.91 6.96
CA VAL A 161 11.02 -8.79 7.84
C VAL A 161 9.81 -8.03 8.37
N HIS A 162 8.74 -7.98 7.57
CA HIS A 162 7.45 -7.44 7.98
C HIS A 162 6.32 -8.05 7.13
N LEU A 163 5.10 -8.14 7.68
CA LEU A 163 3.91 -8.66 6.98
C LEU A 163 3.63 -7.93 5.66
N SER A 164 3.83 -6.62 5.61
CA SER A 164 3.66 -5.86 4.37
C SER A 164 4.61 -6.27 3.24
N ILE A 165 5.81 -6.78 3.57
CA ILE A 165 6.75 -7.32 2.58
C ILE A 165 6.24 -8.67 2.08
N GLN A 166 5.72 -9.51 2.98
CA GLN A 166 5.04 -10.76 2.62
C GLN A 166 3.85 -10.49 1.68
N GLU A 167 2.96 -9.56 2.03
CA GLU A 167 1.81 -9.20 1.21
C GLU A 167 2.21 -8.64 -0.17
N TYR A 168 3.26 -7.83 -0.25
CA TYR A 168 3.78 -7.34 -1.53
C TYR A 168 4.31 -8.47 -2.42
N LEU A 169 5.12 -9.37 -1.85
CA LEU A 169 5.69 -10.51 -2.58
C LEU A 169 4.61 -11.50 -3.01
N ALA A 170 3.60 -11.73 -2.16
CA ALA A 170 2.43 -12.53 -2.51
C ALA A 170 1.69 -11.90 -3.69
N ALA A 171 1.44 -10.58 -3.65
CA ALA A 171 0.79 -9.86 -4.76
C ALA A 171 1.61 -9.94 -6.05
N LEU A 172 2.94 -9.83 -5.97
CA LEU A 172 3.84 -9.97 -7.11
C LEU A 172 3.75 -11.38 -7.73
N PHE A 173 3.72 -12.43 -6.91
CA PHE A 173 3.56 -13.80 -7.37
C PHE A 173 2.21 -14.03 -8.06
N VAL A 174 1.11 -13.60 -7.43
CA VAL A 174 -0.24 -13.72 -8.00
C VAL A 174 -0.34 -12.98 -9.33
N PHE A 175 0.22 -11.77 -9.40
CA PHE A 175 0.28 -10.98 -10.62
C PHE A 175 1.09 -11.68 -11.72
N HIS A 176 2.27 -12.20 -11.37
CA HIS A 176 3.12 -12.95 -12.30
C HIS A 176 2.40 -14.19 -12.85
N SER A 177 1.78 -15.00 -12.00
CA SER A 177 1.03 -16.19 -12.43
C SER A 177 -0.12 -15.85 -13.37
N CYS A 178 -0.81 -14.72 -13.16
CA CYS A 178 -1.86 -14.31 -14.09
C CYS A 178 -1.28 -13.85 -15.43
N VAL A 179 -0.26 -12.99 -15.42
CA VAL A 179 0.22 -12.31 -16.62
C VAL A 179 1.12 -13.18 -17.48
N ASN A 180 2.02 -13.95 -16.86
CA ASN A 180 3.02 -14.76 -17.55
C ASN A 180 2.57 -16.21 -17.74
N GLU A 181 1.78 -16.76 -16.81
CA GLU A 181 1.39 -18.19 -16.82
C GLU A 181 -0.08 -18.41 -17.18
N ASN A 182 -0.86 -17.34 -17.34
CA ASN A 182 -2.30 -17.39 -17.62
C ASN A 182 -3.09 -18.18 -16.55
N ARG A 183 -2.72 -18.04 -15.27
CA ARG A 183 -3.36 -18.71 -14.14
C ARG A 183 -3.87 -17.73 -13.09
N ASN A 184 -5.12 -17.92 -12.67
CA ASN A 184 -5.70 -17.18 -11.54
C ASN A 184 -5.58 -18.02 -10.27
N VAL A 185 -4.48 -17.85 -9.53
CA VAL A 185 -4.21 -18.64 -8.32
C VAL A 185 -5.14 -18.30 -7.15
N LEU A 186 -5.94 -17.22 -7.23
CA LEU A 186 -6.93 -16.87 -6.21
C LEU A 186 -8.20 -17.73 -6.30
N ARG A 187 -8.41 -18.47 -7.39
CA ARG A 187 -9.58 -19.34 -7.57
C ARG A 187 -9.11 -20.79 -7.69
N ALA A 188 -9.50 -21.62 -6.72
CA ALA A 188 -9.13 -23.04 -6.67
C ALA A 188 -9.51 -23.80 -7.96
N GLU A 189 -10.64 -23.44 -8.59
CA GLU A 189 -11.17 -24.05 -9.80
C GLU A 189 -10.47 -23.62 -11.11
N GLU A 190 -9.66 -22.54 -11.07
CA GLU A 190 -8.94 -21.96 -12.22
C GLU A 190 -7.41 -22.20 -12.14
N SER A 191 -6.99 -23.16 -11.28
CA SER A 191 -5.59 -23.54 -11.08
C SER A 191 -4.97 -24.33 -12.24
N LYS A 192 -5.78 -24.71 -13.24
CA LYS A 192 -5.35 -25.33 -14.51
C LYS A 192 -5.33 -24.29 -15.62
N PRO A 193 -4.32 -24.31 -16.52
CA PRO A 193 -4.28 -23.38 -17.65
C PRO A 193 -5.56 -23.51 -18.49
N HIS A 194 -6.34 -22.43 -18.59
CA HIS A 194 -7.52 -22.39 -19.44
C HIS A 194 -7.15 -22.26 -20.93
N SER A 195 -8.01 -22.79 -21.79
CA SER A 195 -8.00 -22.53 -23.25
C SER A 195 -8.05 -21.03 -23.55
N ASP A 196 -8.80 -20.29 -22.73
CA ASP A 196 -9.01 -18.86 -22.88
C ASP A 196 -8.08 -18.06 -21.96
N ARG A 197 -7.68 -16.89 -22.43
CA ARG A 197 -6.78 -16.01 -21.68
C ARG A 197 -7.52 -15.39 -20.50
N VAL A 198 -7.03 -15.62 -19.28
CA VAL A 198 -7.53 -15.00 -18.04
C VAL A 198 -7.43 -13.49 -18.20
N GLN A 199 -8.55 -12.79 -18.04
CA GLN A 199 -8.52 -11.33 -18.12
C GLN A 199 -8.02 -10.76 -16.80
N LEU A 200 -7.08 -9.81 -16.86
CA LEU A 200 -6.55 -9.16 -15.66
C LEU A 200 -7.66 -8.51 -14.80
N SER A 201 -8.74 -8.01 -15.43
CA SER A 201 -9.89 -7.48 -14.69
C SER A 201 -10.68 -8.55 -13.91
N GLU A 202 -10.64 -9.82 -14.32
CA GLU A 202 -11.28 -10.93 -13.59
C GLU A 202 -10.45 -11.32 -12.35
N LEU A 203 -9.12 -11.33 -12.48
CA LEU A 203 -8.22 -11.45 -11.33
C LEU A 203 -8.50 -10.34 -10.31
N HIS A 204 -8.51 -9.07 -10.76
CA HIS A 204 -8.76 -7.94 -9.88
C HIS A 204 -10.13 -8.00 -9.21
N ARG A 205 -11.19 -8.40 -9.93
CA ARG A 205 -12.52 -8.60 -9.32
C ARG A 205 -12.47 -9.65 -8.22
N SER A 206 -11.84 -10.79 -8.49
CA SER A 206 -11.70 -11.87 -7.52
C SER A 206 -10.96 -11.42 -6.27
N ALA A 207 -9.86 -10.68 -6.44
CA ALA A 207 -9.09 -10.14 -5.31
C ALA A 207 -9.89 -9.09 -4.50
N VAL A 208 -10.62 -8.20 -5.17
CA VAL A 208 -11.49 -7.21 -4.52
C VAL A 208 -12.58 -7.92 -3.70
N ASP A 209 -13.21 -8.95 -4.27
CA ASP A 209 -14.29 -9.69 -3.60
C ASP A 209 -13.76 -10.41 -2.36
N GLN A 210 -12.64 -11.15 -2.47
CA GLN A 210 -12.01 -11.83 -1.34
C GLN A 210 -11.57 -10.87 -0.22
N ALA A 211 -11.01 -9.70 -0.57
CA ALA A 211 -10.62 -8.70 0.42
C ALA A 211 -11.82 -8.08 1.15
N LEU A 212 -12.97 -7.95 0.46
CA LEU A 212 -14.21 -7.47 1.08
C LEU A 212 -14.86 -8.53 1.98
N GLU A 213 -14.73 -9.80 1.64
CA GLU A 213 -15.19 -10.94 2.46
C GLU A 213 -14.31 -11.21 3.69
N SER A 214 -13.04 -10.78 3.65
CA SER A 214 -12.12 -10.89 4.77
C SER A 214 -12.64 -10.17 6.01
N LYS A 215 -12.81 -10.89 7.13
CA LYS A 215 -13.37 -10.31 8.36
C LYS A 215 -12.42 -9.32 9.05
N ASN A 216 -11.12 -9.61 9.03
CA ASN A 216 -10.08 -8.83 9.72
C ASN A 216 -9.26 -7.93 8.79
N GLY A 217 -9.49 -7.99 7.47
CA GLY A 217 -8.80 -7.14 6.50
C GLY A 217 -7.36 -7.53 6.21
N HIS A 218 -6.97 -8.77 6.54
CA HIS A 218 -5.62 -9.28 6.28
C HIS A 218 -5.21 -9.33 4.79
N LEU A 219 -6.14 -9.08 3.86
CA LEU A 219 -5.87 -9.01 2.42
C LEU A 219 -5.90 -7.58 1.88
N ASP A 220 -6.12 -6.57 2.73
CA ASP A 220 -6.33 -5.20 2.29
C ASP A 220 -5.05 -4.62 1.64
N LEU A 221 -3.89 -4.85 2.25
CA LEU A 221 -2.62 -4.36 1.73
C LEU A 221 -2.11 -5.22 0.55
N PHE A 222 -2.30 -6.55 0.60
CA PHE A 222 -2.14 -7.42 -0.56
C PHE A 222 -2.93 -6.92 -1.79
N LEU A 223 -4.23 -6.61 -1.64
CA LEU A 223 -5.08 -6.13 -2.73
C LEU A 223 -4.54 -4.83 -3.34
N ARG A 224 -4.15 -3.89 -2.49
CA ARG A 224 -3.55 -2.63 -2.91
C ARG A 224 -2.32 -2.84 -3.79
N PHE A 225 -1.40 -3.70 -3.35
CA PHE A 225 -0.21 -4.03 -4.13
C PHE A 225 -0.54 -4.71 -5.45
N LEU A 226 -1.46 -5.69 -5.44
CA LEU A 226 -1.86 -6.42 -6.64
C LEU A 226 -2.40 -5.46 -7.71
N LEU A 227 -3.22 -4.50 -7.31
CA LEU A 227 -3.77 -3.48 -8.20
C LEU A 227 -2.69 -2.52 -8.69
N GLY A 228 -1.81 -2.02 -7.81
CA GLY A 228 -0.72 -1.12 -8.21
C GLY A 228 0.27 -1.76 -9.19
N LEU A 229 0.53 -3.06 -9.06
CA LEU A 229 1.40 -3.83 -9.96
C LEU A 229 0.86 -3.86 -11.40
N SER A 230 -0.44 -3.61 -11.58
CA SER A 230 -1.06 -3.56 -12.91
C SER A 230 -0.71 -2.30 -13.72
N LEU A 231 -0.10 -1.28 -13.11
CA LEU A 231 0.31 -0.06 -13.80
C LEU A 231 1.51 -0.31 -14.73
N ASP A 232 1.46 0.26 -15.93
CA ASP A 232 2.53 0.08 -16.92
C ASP A 232 3.89 0.64 -16.46
N SER A 233 3.90 1.69 -15.63
CA SER A 233 5.11 2.25 -15.02
C SER A 233 5.83 1.23 -14.13
N ILE A 234 5.08 0.57 -13.24
CA ILE A 234 5.61 -0.47 -12.34
C ILE A 234 6.13 -1.66 -13.12
N GLN A 235 5.38 -2.10 -14.12
CA GLN A 235 5.77 -3.26 -14.91
C GLN A 235 7.02 -2.98 -15.77
N THR A 236 7.19 -1.74 -16.23
CA THR A 236 8.41 -1.33 -16.92
C THR A 236 9.62 -1.40 -15.97
N LEU A 237 9.47 -1.03 -14.70
CA LEU A 237 10.50 -1.19 -13.68
C LEU A 237 10.82 -2.68 -13.41
N LEU A 238 9.80 -3.53 -13.45
CA LEU A 238 9.89 -4.98 -13.22
C LEU A 238 10.11 -5.80 -14.50
N GLY A 239 10.62 -5.21 -15.59
CA GLY A 239 10.73 -5.87 -16.89
C GLY A 239 11.56 -7.17 -16.93
N GLY A 240 12.39 -7.45 -15.91
CA GLY A 240 13.07 -8.75 -15.75
C GLY A 240 12.21 -9.85 -15.10
N LEU A 241 11.10 -9.49 -14.44
CA LEU A 241 10.12 -10.37 -13.81
C LEU A 241 8.86 -10.56 -14.66
N LEU A 242 8.38 -9.51 -15.32
CA LEU A 242 7.06 -9.48 -15.93
C LEU A 242 7.17 -9.33 -17.45
N THR A 243 6.44 -10.17 -18.19
CA THR A 243 6.35 -10.01 -19.65
C THR A 243 5.45 -8.83 -19.99
N GLN A 244 5.93 -7.90 -20.83
CA GLN A 244 5.09 -6.83 -21.37
C GLN A 244 3.98 -7.45 -22.22
N THR A 245 2.74 -7.34 -21.77
CA THR A 245 1.57 -7.83 -22.49
C THR A 245 0.69 -6.66 -22.94
N GLY A 246 0.26 -6.69 -24.20
CA GLY A 246 -0.52 -5.61 -24.82
C GLY A 246 -1.93 -5.39 -24.26
N SER A 247 -2.45 -4.18 -24.49
CA SER A 247 -3.79 -3.64 -24.22
C SER A 247 -4.40 -3.91 -22.83
N ARG A 248 -3.69 -3.50 -21.77
CA ARG A 248 -4.16 -3.60 -20.37
C ARG A 248 -5.00 -2.41 -19.90
N SER A 249 -4.95 -1.29 -20.63
CA SER A 249 -5.68 -0.06 -20.29
C SER A 249 -7.20 -0.29 -20.18
N LYS A 250 -7.76 -1.19 -21.00
CA LYS A 250 -9.18 -1.59 -20.92
C LYS A 250 -9.48 -2.35 -19.62
N SER A 251 -8.61 -3.29 -19.22
CA SER A 251 -8.76 -4.04 -17.96
C SER A 251 -8.66 -3.15 -16.73
N ILE A 252 -7.74 -2.17 -16.72
CA ILE A 252 -7.62 -1.19 -15.63
C ILE A 252 -8.88 -0.33 -15.54
N LYS A 253 -9.38 0.21 -16.67
CA LYS A 253 -10.65 0.97 -16.68
C LYS A 253 -11.82 0.16 -16.13
N ASN A 254 -11.95 -1.12 -16.53
CA ASN A 254 -12.98 -2.02 -16.00
C ASN A 254 -12.83 -2.25 -14.50
N THR A 255 -11.59 -2.37 -14.02
CA THR A 255 -11.25 -2.55 -12.60
C THR A 255 -11.64 -1.32 -11.79
N VAL A 256 -11.27 -0.12 -12.26
CA VAL A 256 -11.62 1.16 -11.63
C VAL A 256 -13.14 1.31 -11.52
N GLN A 257 -13.88 1.04 -12.59
CA GLN A 257 -15.35 1.13 -12.56
C GLN A 257 -15.97 0.11 -11.58
N TYR A 258 -15.38 -1.08 -11.49
CA TYR A 258 -15.81 -2.08 -10.51
C TYR A 258 -15.56 -1.62 -9.08
N ILE A 259 -14.37 -1.11 -8.75
CA ILE A 259 -14.06 -0.58 -7.42
C ILE A 259 -14.99 0.58 -7.05
N LYS A 260 -15.23 1.53 -7.96
CA LYS A 260 -16.20 2.63 -7.75
C LYS A 260 -17.60 2.11 -7.48
N LYS A 261 -18.03 1.04 -8.16
CA LYS A 261 -19.31 0.38 -7.89
C LYS A 261 -19.32 -0.22 -6.48
N ARG A 262 -18.28 -0.96 -6.09
CA ARG A 262 -18.17 -1.57 -4.76
C ARG A 262 -18.14 -0.53 -3.64
N ILE A 263 -17.48 0.61 -3.84
CA ILE A 263 -17.52 1.75 -2.89
C ILE A 263 -18.95 2.25 -2.65
N ARG A 264 -19.80 2.29 -3.68
CA ARG A 264 -21.20 2.73 -3.56
C ARG A 264 -22.11 1.72 -2.87
N GLU A 265 -21.73 0.44 -2.90
CA GLU A 265 -22.51 -0.68 -2.34
C GLU A 265 -22.02 -1.07 -0.93
N GLU A 266 -20.78 -0.76 -0.58
CA GLU A 266 -20.15 -1.11 0.68
C GLU A 266 -20.67 -0.25 1.86
N SER A 267 -20.93 -0.91 2.98
CA SER A 267 -21.46 -0.29 4.20
C SER A 267 -20.37 -0.04 5.24
N SER A 268 -19.31 -0.85 5.26
CA SER A 268 -18.21 -0.73 6.21
C SER A 268 -17.26 0.41 5.82
N ALA A 269 -17.14 1.40 6.71
CA ALA A 269 -16.21 2.51 6.51
C ALA A 269 -14.76 2.05 6.28
N GLY A 270 -14.29 1.05 7.03
CA GLY A 270 -12.93 0.52 6.87
C GLY A 270 -12.70 -0.13 5.49
N ARG A 271 -13.69 -0.87 4.99
CA ARG A 271 -13.65 -1.49 3.66
C ARG A 271 -13.68 -0.44 2.55
N THR A 272 -14.57 0.55 2.68
CA THR A 272 -14.63 1.67 1.75
C THR A 272 -13.33 2.46 1.71
N ILE A 273 -12.70 2.71 2.86
CA ILE A 273 -11.38 3.34 2.97
C ILE A 273 -10.32 2.54 2.21
N ASN A 274 -10.29 1.21 2.38
CA ASN A 274 -9.36 0.37 1.64
C ASN A 274 -9.59 0.47 0.12
N LEU A 275 -10.85 0.45 -0.34
CA LEU A 275 -11.15 0.60 -1.77
C LEU A 275 -10.74 1.96 -2.35
N PHE A 276 -10.79 3.05 -1.57
CA PHE A 276 -10.21 4.32 -2.01
C PHE A 276 -8.68 4.26 -2.07
N HIS A 277 -8.01 3.58 -1.13
CA HIS A 277 -6.58 3.31 -1.27
C HIS A 277 -6.25 2.50 -2.53
N CYS A 278 -7.09 1.53 -2.89
CA CYS A 278 -6.96 0.80 -4.15
C CYS A 278 -7.05 1.71 -5.38
N LEU A 279 -7.99 2.68 -5.40
CA LEU A 279 -8.05 3.68 -6.46
C LEU A 279 -6.78 4.55 -6.52
N ASN A 280 -6.23 4.91 -5.35
CA ASN A 280 -4.98 5.66 -5.26
C ASN A 280 -3.78 4.85 -5.82
N GLU A 281 -3.67 3.55 -5.52
CA GLU A 281 -2.62 2.69 -6.11
C GLU A 281 -2.77 2.55 -7.64
N LEU A 282 -3.98 2.74 -8.18
CA LEU A 282 -4.26 2.78 -9.62
C LEU A 282 -4.13 4.18 -10.23
N ASN A 283 -3.69 5.19 -9.46
CA ASN A 283 -3.63 6.59 -9.86
C ASN A 283 -4.97 7.16 -10.36
N ASP A 284 -6.11 6.71 -9.82
CA ASP A 284 -7.45 7.25 -10.11
C ASP A 284 -7.96 8.12 -8.95
N SER A 285 -7.96 9.44 -9.14
CA SER A 285 -8.51 10.44 -8.21
C SER A 285 -9.95 10.86 -8.53
N SER A 286 -10.51 10.42 -9.66
CA SER A 286 -11.73 11.01 -10.21
C SER A 286 -12.97 10.88 -9.31
N LEU A 287 -13.09 9.80 -8.52
CA LEU A 287 -14.18 9.68 -7.55
C LEU A 287 -14.01 10.66 -6.37
N VAL A 288 -12.77 10.91 -5.94
CA VAL A 288 -12.47 11.90 -4.91
C VAL A 288 -12.84 13.29 -5.41
N GLU A 289 -12.44 13.63 -6.64
CA GLU A 289 -12.79 14.89 -7.30
C GLU A 289 -14.31 15.07 -7.45
N GLU A 290 -15.04 14.02 -7.85
CA GLU A 290 -16.50 14.04 -7.95
C GLU A 290 -17.17 14.36 -6.60
N ILE A 291 -16.69 13.71 -5.53
CA ILE A 291 -17.19 13.94 -4.17
C ILE A 291 -16.87 15.38 -3.73
N GLN A 292 -15.66 15.86 -3.94
CA GLN A 292 -15.26 17.23 -3.59
C GLN A 292 -16.04 18.29 -4.36
N ASN A 293 -16.27 18.09 -5.66
CA ASN A 293 -17.10 18.98 -6.48
C ASN A 293 -18.57 18.98 -6.01
N SER A 294 -19.07 17.82 -5.56
CA SER A 294 -20.41 17.70 -4.99
C SER A 294 -20.54 18.44 -3.65
N LEU A 295 -19.49 18.45 -2.83
CA LEU A 295 -19.42 19.24 -1.60
C LEU A 295 -19.42 20.75 -1.88
N ARG A 296 -18.57 21.21 -2.80
CA ARG A 296 -18.47 22.64 -3.17
C ARG A 296 -19.77 23.19 -3.75
N SER A 297 -20.48 22.37 -4.51
CA SER A 297 -21.77 22.74 -5.11
C SER A 297 -22.95 22.63 -4.15
N GLY A 298 -22.73 22.22 -2.88
CA GLY A 298 -23.78 22.06 -1.87
C GLY A 298 -24.71 20.86 -2.08
N LYS A 299 -24.54 20.08 -3.16
CA LYS A 299 -25.44 18.98 -3.54
C LYS A 299 -25.53 17.86 -2.50
N LEU A 300 -24.49 17.67 -1.68
CA LEU A 300 -24.48 16.65 -0.64
C LEU A 300 -25.32 17.02 0.60
N SER A 301 -25.69 18.30 0.76
CA SER A 301 -26.53 18.75 1.88
C SER A 301 -27.99 18.24 1.79
N ASP A 302 -28.44 17.90 0.58
CA ASP A 302 -29.81 17.41 0.33
C ASP A 302 -30.03 15.95 0.76
N LYS A 303 -28.95 15.16 0.92
CA LYS A 303 -29.04 13.74 1.27
C LYS A 303 -28.57 13.50 2.70
N LYS A 304 -29.40 12.84 3.51
CA LYS A 304 -29.01 12.41 4.85
C LYS A 304 -27.91 11.33 4.77
N LEU A 305 -26.77 11.60 5.39
CA LEU A 305 -25.63 10.68 5.51
C LEU A 305 -25.74 9.89 6.80
N GLU A 306 -25.52 8.57 6.71
CA GLU A 306 -25.37 7.72 7.89
C GLU A 306 -23.97 7.88 8.53
N PRO A 307 -23.80 7.62 9.83
CA PRO A 307 -22.50 7.78 10.51
C PRO A 307 -21.33 7.06 9.81
N ASP A 308 -21.53 5.86 9.27
CA ASP A 308 -20.48 5.11 8.55
C ASP A 308 -20.09 5.77 7.22
N GLN A 309 -21.03 6.41 6.54
CA GLN A 309 -20.75 7.20 5.33
C GLN A 309 -19.93 8.45 5.66
N CYS A 310 -20.18 9.07 6.81
CA CYS A 310 -19.36 10.17 7.31
C CYS A 310 -17.90 9.75 7.54
N SER A 311 -17.65 8.54 8.04
CA SER A 311 -16.27 8.02 8.21
C SER A 311 -15.53 7.86 6.88
N ALA A 312 -16.20 7.36 5.83
CA ALA A 312 -15.61 7.29 4.50
C ALA A 312 -15.37 8.69 3.91
N LEU A 313 -16.29 9.64 4.12
CA LEU A 313 -16.15 11.02 3.67
C LEU A 313 -14.98 11.74 4.34
N VAL A 314 -14.78 11.52 5.64
CA VAL A 314 -13.59 12.02 6.36
C VAL A 314 -12.33 11.51 5.73
N PHE A 315 -12.26 10.23 5.38
CA PHE A 315 -11.08 9.70 4.71
C PHE A 315 -10.83 10.41 3.39
N VAL A 316 -11.82 10.54 2.52
CA VAL A 316 -11.70 11.26 1.24
C VAL A 316 -11.16 12.68 1.44
N LEU A 317 -11.74 13.40 2.40
CA LEU A 317 -11.35 14.79 2.71
C LEU A 317 -9.95 14.89 3.33
N LEU A 318 -9.55 13.92 4.15
CA LEU A 318 -8.23 13.88 4.77
C LEU A 318 -7.14 13.36 3.83
N MET A 319 -7.52 12.61 2.80
CA MET A 319 -6.62 12.09 1.76
C MET A 319 -6.40 13.06 0.62
N SER A 320 -7.27 14.07 0.46
CA SER A 320 -7.06 15.09 -0.55
C SER A 320 -5.79 15.88 -0.28
N GLU A 321 -5.02 16.11 -1.34
CA GLU A 321 -3.88 17.03 -1.32
C GLU A 321 -4.34 18.49 -1.21
N GLU A 322 -5.60 18.77 -1.53
CA GLU A 322 -6.18 20.09 -1.42
C GLU A 322 -6.69 20.37 0.00
N ILE A 323 -6.29 21.51 0.55
CA ILE A 323 -6.73 22.02 1.85
C ILE A 323 -8.07 22.73 1.65
N LEU A 324 -9.08 22.40 2.47
CA LEU A 324 -10.37 23.10 2.46
C LEU A 324 -10.21 24.52 3.02
N ASP A 325 -10.72 25.53 2.33
CA ASP A 325 -10.72 26.90 2.86
C ASP A 325 -11.64 27.02 4.08
N GLU A 326 -12.83 26.43 4.02
CA GLU A 326 -13.78 26.40 5.12
C GLU A 326 -14.46 25.03 5.23
N PHE A 327 -14.55 24.52 6.45
CA PHE A 327 -15.27 23.30 6.81
C PHE A 327 -16.40 23.64 7.78
N ASP A 328 -17.62 23.77 7.27
CA ASP A 328 -18.82 23.95 8.09
C ASP A 328 -19.52 22.61 8.33
N LEU A 329 -19.48 22.14 9.58
CA LEU A 329 -20.04 20.86 9.98
C LEU A 329 -21.57 20.80 9.79
N LYS A 330 -22.26 21.94 9.80
CA LYS A 330 -23.72 22.01 9.58
C LYS A 330 -24.13 21.76 8.13
N THR A 331 -23.23 21.93 7.18
CA THR A 331 -23.52 21.65 5.75
C THR A 331 -23.76 20.16 5.48
N TYR A 332 -23.35 19.30 6.40
CA TYR A 332 -23.52 17.86 6.32
C TYR A 332 -24.80 17.43 7.05
N ASN A 333 -25.80 17.00 6.29
CA ASN A 333 -27.04 16.45 6.81
C ASN A 333 -26.79 15.05 7.39
N THR A 334 -26.53 14.96 8.70
CA THR A 334 -26.28 13.69 9.40
C THR A 334 -26.70 13.76 10.87
N SER A 335 -26.62 12.64 11.58
CA SER A 335 -26.87 12.57 13.02
C SER A 335 -25.68 13.13 13.83
N ALA A 336 -25.87 13.36 15.13
CA ALA A 336 -24.77 13.78 16.03
C ALA A 336 -23.58 12.80 16.00
N ALA A 337 -23.82 11.50 15.87
CA ALA A 337 -22.76 10.50 15.71
C ALA A 337 -22.00 10.66 14.38
N GLY A 338 -22.69 11.04 13.30
CA GLY A 338 -22.06 11.38 12.03
C GLY A 338 -21.23 12.65 12.12
N HIS A 339 -21.74 13.70 12.77
CA HIS A 339 -21.00 14.94 13.02
C HIS A 339 -19.73 14.70 13.82
N GLN A 340 -19.77 13.88 14.88
CA GLN A 340 -18.58 13.49 15.64
C GLN A 340 -17.53 12.78 14.78
N ARG A 341 -17.96 11.94 13.84
CA ARG A 341 -17.05 11.25 12.91
C ARG A 341 -16.45 12.18 11.87
N LEU A 342 -17.10 13.30 11.55
CA LEU A 342 -16.62 14.33 10.62
C LEU A 342 -15.57 15.27 11.24
N VAL A 343 -15.50 15.38 12.57
CA VAL A 343 -14.57 16.28 13.28
C VAL A 343 -13.11 16.16 12.83
N PRO A 344 -12.53 14.98 12.55
CA PRO A 344 -11.12 14.89 12.13
C PRO A 344 -10.77 15.70 10.87
N VAL A 345 -11.75 16.06 10.03
CA VAL A 345 -11.55 16.90 8.84
C VAL A 345 -10.94 18.27 9.16
N VAL A 346 -11.07 18.75 10.40
CA VAL A 346 -10.41 19.99 10.86
C VAL A 346 -8.89 19.98 10.69
N ARG A 347 -8.27 18.80 10.52
CA ARG A 347 -6.84 18.63 10.23
C ARG A 347 -6.46 18.98 8.78
N ASN A 348 -7.44 19.19 7.90
CA ASN A 348 -7.23 19.51 6.49
C ASN A 348 -8.10 20.69 6.03
N CYS A 349 -8.29 21.69 6.91
CA CYS A 349 -8.98 22.94 6.56
C CYS A 349 -8.33 24.16 7.21
N ARG A 350 -8.48 25.35 6.61
CA ARG A 350 -8.01 26.63 7.16
C ARG A 350 -8.96 27.22 8.20
N LYS A 351 -10.26 26.96 8.07
CA LYS A 351 -11.32 27.45 8.97
C LYS A 351 -12.34 26.35 9.21
N ALA A 352 -12.73 26.14 10.47
CA ALA A 352 -13.76 25.17 10.84
C ALA A 352 -14.92 25.85 11.59
N ILE A 353 -16.16 25.57 11.18
CA ILE A 353 -17.39 26.01 11.86
C ILE A 353 -18.05 24.77 12.47
N LEU A 354 -18.07 24.72 13.81
CA LEU A 354 -18.42 23.51 14.58
C LEU A 354 -19.59 23.72 15.56
N ASN A 355 -20.28 24.86 15.49
CA ASN A 355 -21.31 25.23 16.47
C ASN A 355 -22.55 24.31 16.37
N SER A 356 -23.22 24.06 17.50
CA SER A 356 -24.51 23.34 17.56
C SER A 356 -24.54 21.93 16.93
N CYS A 357 -23.41 21.21 16.88
CA CYS A 357 -23.30 19.88 16.25
C CYS A 357 -23.19 18.70 17.24
N GLY A 358 -23.59 18.87 18.52
CA GLY A 358 -23.56 17.79 19.51
C GLY A 358 -22.16 17.23 19.78
N LEU A 359 -21.14 18.11 19.78
CA LEU A 359 -19.75 17.74 20.03
C LEU A 359 -19.54 17.29 21.48
N THR A 360 -18.58 16.39 21.66
CA THR A 360 -18.21 15.81 22.97
C THR A 360 -16.82 16.26 23.38
N GLU A 361 -16.42 15.96 24.62
CA GLU A 361 -15.05 16.15 25.09
C GLU A 361 -14.01 15.51 24.15
N LYS A 362 -14.28 14.29 23.66
CA LYS A 362 -13.44 13.62 22.65
C LYS A 362 -13.32 14.41 21.35
N SER A 363 -14.37 15.10 20.93
CA SER A 363 -14.32 15.97 19.76
C SER A 363 -13.41 17.18 20.01
N CYS A 364 -13.46 17.77 21.21
CA CYS A 364 -12.58 18.85 21.62
C CYS A 364 -11.10 18.41 21.67
N ASP A 365 -10.80 17.19 22.13
CA ASP A 365 -9.45 16.63 22.11
C ASP A 365 -8.89 16.52 20.68
N ILE A 366 -9.73 16.07 19.74
CA ILE A 366 -9.35 15.97 18.32
C ILE A 366 -9.03 17.36 17.76
N VAL A 367 -9.87 18.36 18.06
CA VAL A 367 -9.67 19.75 17.61
C VAL A 367 -8.41 20.35 18.24
N ALA A 368 -8.23 20.19 19.55
CA ALA A 368 -7.03 20.67 20.25
C ALA A 368 -5.76 20.03 19.68
N SER A 369 -5.78 18.71 19.44
CA SER A 369 -4.68 17.99 18.80
C SER A 369 -4.41 18.47 17.37
N ALA A 370 -5.44 18.83 16.61
CA ALA A 370 -5.28 19.36 15.26
C ALA A 370 -4.62 20.75 15.29
N LEU A 371 -5.09 21.65 16.17
CA LEU A 371 -4.55 23.00 16.33
C LEU A 371 -3.11 23.03 16.87
N GLN A 372 -2.73 22.05 17.69
CA GLN A 372 -1.38 21.91 18.21
C GLN A 372 -0.40 21.25 17.21
N SER A 373 -0.91 20.73 16.10
CA SER A 373 -0.08 20.10 15.08
C SER A 373 0.77 21.16 14.38
N SER A 374 2.08 20.90 14.26
CA SER A 374 3.00 21.73 13.47
C SER A 374 2.63 21.79 11.98
N ASP A 375 1.82 20.84 11.52
CA ASP A 375 1.31 20.73 10.16
C ASP A 375 -0.16 21.20 10.03
N SER A 376 -0.67 21.99 10.99
CA SER A 376 -2.00 22.59 10.87
C SER A 376 -2.02 23.61 9.72
N PRO A 377 -2.96 23.48 8.75
CA PRO A 377 -3.09 24.40 7.61
C PRO A 377 -3.41 25.87 7.93
#